data_AF-A0A066YIK1-F1
#
_entry.id   AF-A0A066YIK1-F1
#
_cell.length_a   1.000
_cell.length_b   1.000
_cell.length_c   1.000
_cell.angle_alpha   90.00
_cell.angle_beta   90.00
_cell.angle_gamma   90.00
#
_symmetry.space_group_name_H-M   'P 1'
#
loop_
_entity.id
_entity.type
_entity.pdbx_description
1 polymer ?
#
loop_
_entity_poly.entity_id
_entity_poly.type
_entity_poly.pdbx_seq_one_letter_code
_entity_poly.pdbx_strand_id
1 'polypeptide(L)'
;MATPRPGGGVRRPLRRDRRRPRLRRRRRPPGPRPDAAHPAAAPRIRALQQVARPRLRPPARRPGPRPALRATLAATDPDTRERRLCDAYESAARTHNTLALTEPLDPTRRPYHSRPYQVLHAERFAQALRHTVTDPALRDLPLTGAVDQWADNTDLLGLPEAIYGATDVLTGRAG
;
A
#
# COMPACT_ATOMS: atom_id res chain seq x y z
N MET A 1 -28.88 12.06 -37.83
CA MET A 1 -29.56 10.76 -37.92
C MET A 1 -28.49 9.69 -38.14
N ALA A 2 -28.16 8.92 -37.11
CA ALA A 2 -27.17 7.84 -37.17
C ALA A 2 -27.85 6.54 -36.74
N THR A 3 -27.75 5.52 -37.58
CA THR A 3 -28.35 4.18 -37.41
C THR A 3 -27.64 3.38 -36.32
N PRO A 4 -28.36 2.61 -35.47
CA PRO A 4 -27.74 1.73 -34.48
C PRO A 4 -27.37 0.38 -35.11
N ARG A 5 -26.17 -0.13 -34.79
CA ARG A 5 -25.75 -1.50 -35.14
C ARG A 5 -26.21 -2.50 -34.06
N PRO A 6 -26.67 -3.71 -34.44
CA PRO A 6 -27.32 -4.66 -33.53
C PRO A 6 -26.32 -5.48 -32.70
N GLY A 7 -26.83 -6.04 -31.61
CA GLY A 7 -26.10 -6.63 -30.50
C GLY A 7 -25.25 -7.87 -30.83
N GLY A 8 -24.04 -7.88 -30.28
CA GLY A 8 -23.18 -9.05 -30.18
C GLY A 8 -23.34 -9.74 -28.83
N GLY A 9 -24.39 -10.55 -28.67
CA GLY A 9 -24.56 -11.41 -27.51
C GLY A 9 -23.50 -12.52 -27.50
N VAL A 10 -22.52 -12.43 -26.59
CA VAL A 10 -21.55 -13.51 -26.37
C VAL A 10 -22.27 -14.65 -25.64
N ARG A 11 -22.65 -15.70 -26.40
CA ARG A 11 -23.19 -16.95 -25.86
C ARG A 11 -22.11 -17.62 -25.00
N ARG A 12 -22.30 -17.64 -23.68
CA ARG A 12 -21.50 -18.47 -22.75
C ARG A 12 -21.82 -19.96 -23.00
N PRO A 13 -20.86 -20.82 -23.34
CA PRO A 13 -21.11 -22.24 -23.42
C PRO A 13 -21.29 -22.84 -22.01
N LEU A 14 -22.31 -23.69 -21.90
CA LEU A 14 -22.66 -24.50 -20.73
C LEU A 14 -21.48 -25.34 -20.23
N ARG A 15 -21.32 -25.38 -18.90
CA ARG A 15 -20.37 -26.24 -18.18
C ARG A 15 -20.48 -27.68 -18.67
N ARG A 16 -19.43 -28.20 -19.31
CA ARG A 16 -19.18 -29.63 -19.40
C ARG A 16 -18.33 -30.07 -18.23
N ASP A 17 -18.90 -30.97 -17.44
CA ASP A 17 -18.27 -31.68 -16.35
C ASP A 17 -17.05 -32.46 -16.87
N ARG A 18 -15.84 -32.01 -16.53
CA ARG A 18 -14.59 -32.71 -16.82
C ARG A 18 -14.03 -33.24 -15.50
N ARG A 19 -14.20 -34.54 -15.28
CA ARG A 19 -13.47 -35.29 -14.26
C ARG A 19 -11.98 -34.94 -14.34
N ARG A 20 -11.42 -34.35 -13.28
CA ARG A 20 -10.00 -34.01 -13.20
C ARG A 20 -9.17 -35.30 -13.25
N PRO A 21 -8.19 -35.45 -14.16
CA PRO A 21 -7.24 -36.55 -14.06
C PRO A 21 -6.37 -36.35 -12.83
N ARG A 22 -6.22 -37.40 -12.01
CA ARG A 22 -5.33 -37.41 -10.85
C ARG A 22 -3.88 -37.22 -11.34
N LEU A 23 -3.28 -36.06 -11.04
CA LEU A 23 -1.85 -35.85 -11.24
C LEU A 23 -1.08 -36.90 -10.44
N ARG A 24 -0.38 -37.81 -11.13
CA ARG A 24 0.62 -38.67 -10.52
C ARG A 24 1.68 -37.78 -9.89
N ARG A 25 1.93 -37.94 -8.58
CA ARG A 25 3.02 -37.27 -7.87
C ARG A 25 4.34 -37.62 -8.56
N ARG A 26 4.90 -36.68 -9.34
CA ARG A 26 6.28 -36.80 -9.82
C ARG A 26 7.19 -36.69 -8.61
N ARG A 27 8.08 -37.66 -8.41
CA ARG A 27 9.14 -37.59 -7.40
C ARG A 27 9.98 -36.34 -7.67
N ARG A 28 10.15 -35.51 -6.65
CA ARG A 28 11.00 -34.30 -6.67
C ARG A 28 12.46 -34.75 -6.88
N PRO A 29 13.22 -34.18 -7.82
CA PRO A 29 14.64 -34.47 -7.93
C PRO A 29 15.38 -34.00 -6.66
N PRO A 30 16.48 -34.66 -6.27
CA PRO A 30 17.27 -34.25 -5.11
C PRO A 30 17.81 -32.83 -5.34
N GLY A 31 17.67 -31.98 -4.33
CA GLY A 31 18.12 -30.59 -4.37
C GLY A 31 19.66 -30.49 -4.42
N PRO A 32 20.19 -29.34 -4.88
CA PRO A 32 21.63 -29.10 -4.88
C PRO A 32 22.18 -29.13 -3.45
N ARG A 33 23.37 -29.70 -3.28
CA ARG A 33 24.11 -29.74 -2.01
C ARG A 33 24.54 -28.32 -1.61
N PRO A 34 24.55 -27.98 -0.31
CA PRO A 34 24.93 -26.65 0.13
C PRO A 34 26.46 -26.57 0.23
N ASP A 35 27.11 -26.16 -0.86
CA ASP A 35 28.49 -25.66 -0.80
C ASP A 35 28.59 -24.39 -1.64
N ALA A 36 28.42 -23.26 -0.97
CA ALA A 36 29.06 -21.97 -1.28
C ALA A 36 28.66 -20.96 -0.20
N ALA A 37 29.69 -20.40 0.44
CA ALA A 37 29.73 -19.20 1.27
C ALA A 37 28.40 -18.43 1.45
N HIS A 38 27.94 -18.40 2.70
CA HIS A 38 26.89 -17.50 3.18
C HIS A 38 27.39 -16.05 3.06
N PRO A 39 26.81 -15.17 2.20
CA PRO A 39 27.07 -13.75 2.36
C PRO A 39 26.47 -13.27 3.68
N ALA A 40 27.21 -12.40 4.35
CA ALA A 40 26.96 -11.91 5.70
C ALA A 40 25.47 -11.56 5.94
N ALA A 41 24.99 -11.99 7.10
CA ALA A 41 23.66 -11.72 7.61
C ALA A 41 23.22 -10.27 7.34
N ALA A 42 22.10 -10.11 6.65
CA ALA A 42 21.39 -8.85 6.53
C ALA A 42 21.22 -8.25 7.94
N PRO A 43 21.48 -6.94 8.13
CA PRO A 43 21.44 -6.33 9.45
C PRO A 43 20.03 -6.51 10.02
N ARG A 44 19.95 -7.32 11.09
CA ARG A 44 18.74 -7.54 11.88
C ARG A 44 18.12 -6.19 12.20
N ILE A 45 16.79 -6.10 12.05
CA ILE A 45 15.91 -4.94 12.28
C ILE A 45 15.92 -4.54 13.77
N ARG A 46 17.10 -4.16 14.29
CA ARG A 46 17.32 -3.63 15.64
C ARG A 46 17.86 -2.20 15.59
N ALA A 47 18.07 -1.65 14.39
CA ALA A 47 18.64 -0.33 14.15
C ALA A 47 17.61 0.77 13.78
N LEU A 48 16.30 0.54 13.97
CA LEU A 48 15.30 1.63 13.81
C LEU A 48 15.22 2.58 15.03
N GLN A 49 16.04 2.36 16.06
CA GLN A 49 16.13 3.27 17.22
C GLN A 49 17.05 4.49 16.98
N GLN A 50 17.70 4.61 15.82
CA GLN A 50 18.71 5.64 15.55
C GLN A 50 18.29 6.71 14.52
N VAL A 51 16.99 6.94 14.33
CA VAL A 51 16.59 8.29 13.91
C VAL A 51 16.75 9.15 15.16
N ALA A 52 17.80 9.99 15.17
CA ALA A 52 17.96 11.06 16.14
C ALA A 52 16.56 11.64 16.39
N ARG A 53 16.01 11.50 17.59
CA ARG A 53 14.71 12.09 17.91
C ARG A 53 14.98 13.58 18.01
N PRO A 54 14.70 14.45 16.99
CA PRO A 54 14.32 15.80 17.37
C PRO A 54 13.16 15.56 18.35
N ARG A 55 13.22 16.15 19.54
CA ARG A 55 12.14 16.02 20.51
C ARG A 55 10.86 16.34 19.75
N LEU A 56 10.08 15.31 19.39
CA LEU A 56 8.84 15.49 18.65
C LEU A 56 8.02 16.34 19.58
N ARG A 57 7.90 17.63 19.24
CA ARG A 57 7.15 18.55 20.04
C ARG A 57 5.74 17.96 20.07
N PRO A 58 5.16 17.69 21.25
CA PRO A 58 3.84 17.10 21.30
C PRO A 58 2.94 18.01 20.46
N PRO A 59 2.24 17.46 19.44
CA PRO A 59 1.48 18.29 18.55
C PRO A 59 0.49 19.10 19.40
N ALA A 60 0.36 20.39 19.10
CA ALA A 60 -0.74 21.18 19.64
C ALA A 60 -2.02 20.37 19.42
N ARG A 61 -2.82 20.18 20.48
CA ARG A 61 -3.90 19.18 20.61
C ARG A 61 -5.01 19.41 19.59
N ARG A 62 -4.74 19.13 18.32
CA ARG A 62 -5.70 19.11 17.21
C ARG A 62 -6.29 17.72 17.12
N PRO A 63 -7.60 17.59 16.84
CA PRO A 63 -8.19 16.29 16.60
C PRO A 63 -7.56 15.67 15.35
N GLY A 64 -6.83 14.57 15.54
CA GLY A 64 -6.32 13.74 14.45
C GLY A 64 -7.48 13.11 13.66
N PRO A 65 -7.20 12.27 12.64
CA PRO A 65 -8.20 11.86 11.66
C PRO A 65 -9.33 10.97 12.22
N ARG A 66 -9.20 10.47 13.45
CA ARG A 66 -10.13 9.48 14.06
C ARG A 66 -11.61 9.87 14.01
N PRO A 67 -12.04 11.09 14.40
CA PRO A 67 -13.47 11.44 14.37
C PRO A 67 -14.02 11.44 12.93
N ALA A 68 -13.26 11.98 11.98
CA ALA A 68 -13.63 11.99 10.57
C ALA A 68 -13.72 10.57 10.00
N LEU A 69 -12.76 9.69 10.32
CA LEU A 69 -12.80 8.28 9.92
C LEU A 69 -14.01 7.53 10.49
N ARG A 70 -14.38 7.78 11.76
CA ARG A 70 -15.61 7.22 12.34
C ARG A 70 -16.85 7.70 11.57
N ALA A 71 -16.90 8.98 11.21
CA ALA A 71 -17.99 9.53 10.42
C ALA A 71 -18.01 8.95 8.98
N THR A 72 -16.86 8.66 8.38
CA THR A 72 -16.78 7.96 7.07
C THR A 72 -17.41 6.57 7.15
N LEU A 73 -17.09 5.80 8.19
CA LEU A 73 -17.66 4.46 8.38
C LEU A 73 -19.16 4.48 8.69
N ALA A 74 -19.64 5.54 9.37
CA ALA A 74 -21.05 5.72 9.68
C ALA A 74 -21.89 6.27 8.51
N ALA A 75 -21.26 6.88 7.51
CA ALA A 75 -21.97 7.47 6.38
C ALA A 75 -22.69 6.40 5.55
N THR A 76 -23.98 6.62 5.30
CA THR A 76 -24.84 5.71 4.53
C THR A 76 -24.82 6.02 3.04
N ASP A 77 -24.59 7.27 2.65
CA ASP A 77 -24.50 7.69 1.25
C ASP A 77 -23.04 7.93 0.78
N PRO A 78 -22.76 7.73 -0.53
CA PRO A 78 -21.41 7.91 -1.09
C PRO A 78 -20.84 9.32 -0.95
N ASP A 79 -21.65 10.36 -1.15
CA ASP A 79 -21.16 11.75 -1.17
C ASP A 79 -20.74 12.20 0.24
N THR A 80 -21.53 11.87 1.26
CA THR A 80 -21.16 12.10 2.66
C THR A 80 -19.93 11.29 3.02
N ARG A 81 -19.83 10.04 2.58
CA ARG A 81 -18.67 9.19 2.83
C ARG A 81 -17.40 9.82 2.27
N GLU A 82 -17.42 10.29 1.02
CA GLU A 82 -16.29 10.98 0.40
C GLU A 82 -15.92 12.25 1.18
N ARG A 83 -16.90 13.10 1.53
CA ARG A 83 -16.64 14.32 2.31
C ARG A 83 -15.95 14.01 3.64
N ARG A 84 -16.45 13.02 4.39
CA ARG A 84 -15.86 12.63 5.68
C ARG A 84 -14.46 12.02 5.53
N LEU A 85 -14.25 11.25 4.46
CA LEU A 85 -12.93 10.70 4.16
C LEU A 85 -11.93 11.82 3.84
N CYS A 86 -12.35 12.82 3.08
CA CYS A 86 -11.56 14.01 2.81
C CYS A 86 -11.24 14.80 4.08
N ASP A 87 -12.21 14.98 4.99
CA ASP A 87 -11.97 15.63 6.29
C ASP A 87 -10.85 14.91 7.07
N ALA A 88 -10.82 13.57 7.00
CA ALA A 88 -9.77 12.75 7.59
C ALA A 88 -8.41 12.97 6.93
N TYR A 89 -8.36 13.02 5.59
CA TYR A 89 -7.12 13.30 4.85
C TYR A 89 -6.53 14.66 5.23
N GLU A 90 -7.33 15.72 5.24
CA GLU A 90 -6.83 17.04 5.58
C GLU A 90 -6.46 17.15 7.07
N SER A 91 -7.14 16.43 7.97
CA SER A 91 -6.74 16.33 9.37
C SER A 91 -5.36 15.68 9.52
N ALA A 92 -5.11 14.58 8.78
CA ALA A 92 -3.81 13.93 8.75
C ALA A 92 -2.72 14.86 8.19
N ALA A 93 -2.99 15.59 7.10
CA ALA A 93 -2.08 16.56 6.52
C ALA A 93 -1.75 17.73 7.47
N ARG A 94 -2.76 18.27 8.16
CA ARG A 94 -2.55 19.29 9.20
C ARG A 94 -1.71 18.74 10.35
N THR A 95 -1.92 17.49 10.73
CA THR A 95 -1.15 16.81 11.78
C THR A 95 0.31 16.63 11.34
N HIS A 96 0.55 16.19 10.11
CA HIS A 96 1.88 16.12 9.50
C HIS A 96 2.63 17.45 9.65
N ASN A 97 2.02 18.58 9.25
CA ASN A 97 2.65 19.90 9.36
C ASN A 97 3.00 20.26 10.82
N THR A 98 2.23 19.80 11.80
CA THR A 98 2.54 20.07 13.22
C THR A 98 3.76 19.32 13.73
N LEU A 99 4.17 18.22 13.07
CA LEU A 99 5.37 17.46 13.45
C LEU A 99 6.66 18.18 13.05
N ALA A 100 6.57 19.19 12.16
CA ALA A 100 7.70 19.97 11.67
C ALA A 100 8.87 19.11 11.16
N LEU A 101 8.55 17.95 10.57
CA LEU A 101 9.54 17.06 9.94
C LEU A 101 9.91 17.54 8.54
N THR A 102 9.03 18.29 7.88
CA THR A 102 9.23 18.89 6.56
C THR A 102 8.89 20.37 6.62
N GLU A 103 9.22 21.13 5.58
CA GLU A 103 8.55 22.42 5.34
C GLU A 103 7.02 22.23 5.28
N PRO A 104 6.22 23.21 5.73
CA PRO A 104 4.76 23.09 5.70
C PRO A 104 4.23 22.87 4.29
N LEU A 105 3.41 21.83 4.13
CA LEU A 105 2.75 21.53 2.86
C LEU A 105 1.29 21.99 2.89
N ASP A 106 0.75 22.38 1.74
CA ASP A 106 -0.67 22.68 1.60
C ASP A 106 -1.52 21.44 1.96
N PRO A 107 -2.38 21.52 2.99
CA PRO A 107 -3.13 20.38 3.51
C PRO A 107 -4.46 20.14 2.79
N THR A 108 -4.85 20.97 1.82
CA THR A 108 -6.17 20.85 1.19
C THR A 108 -6.23 19.67 0.23
N ARG A 109 -7.40 19.06 0.17
CA ARG A 109 -7.75 18.10 -0.89
C ARG A 109 -7.78 18.76 -2.28
N ARG A 110 -7.69 17.94 -3.32
CA ARG A 110 -7.67 18.36 -4.73
C ARG A 110 -8.19 17.25 -5.66
N PRO A 111 -8.58 17.56 -6.91
CA PRO A 111 -9.05 16.55 -7.84
C PRO A 111 -7.99 15.51 -8.19
N TYR A 112 -8.41 14.25 -8.30
CA TYR A 112 -7.57 13.16 -8.81
C TYR A 112 -7.56 13.17 -10.34
N HIS A 113 -6.58 13.88 -10.92
CA HIS A 113 -6.48 14.09 -12.36
C HIS A 113 -7.82 14.61 -12.93
N SER A 114 -8.33 14.01 -14.00
CA SER A 114 -9.61 14.36 -14.61
C SER A 114 -10.82 13.64 -13.97
N ARG A 115 -10.63 12.89 -12.87
CA ARG A 115 -11.70 12.13 -12.24
C ARG A 115 -12.46 12.98 -11.21
N PRO A 116 -13.75 12.72 -10.98
CA PRO A 116 -14.57 13.47 -10.03
C PRO A 116 -14.35 13.01 -8.58
N TYR A 117 -13.11 12.67 -8.21
CA TYR A 117 -12.76 12.22 -6.87
C TYR A 117 -11.75 13.16 -6.23
N GLN A 118 -11.94 13.43 -4.95
CA GLN A 118 -11.02 14.28 -4.19
C GLN A 118 -9.99 13.44 -3.45
N VAL A 119 -8.71 13.81 -3.60
CA VAL A 119 -7.58 13.15 -2.94
C VAL A 119 -6.68 14.18 -2.27
N LEU A 120 -5.79 13.70 -1.41
CA LEU A 120 -4.76 14.56 -0.83
C LEU A 120 -3.57 14.77 -1.78
N HIS A 121 -3.37 13.87 -2.74
CA HIS A 121 -2.08 13.68 -3.43
C HIS A 121 -0.96 13.49 -2.39
N ALA A 122 -1.14 12.41 -1.61
CA ALA A 122 -0.32 12.08 -0.44
C ALA A 122 1.16 11.77 -0.79
N GLU A 123 1.45 11.45 -2.06
CA GLU A 123 2.81 11.28 -2.57
C GLU A 123 3.67 12.52 -2.33
N ARG A 124 3.08 13.74 -2.35
CA ARG A 124 3.78 14.99 -2.02
C ARG A 124 4.34 14.98 -0.60
N PHE A 125 3.56 14.47 0.36
CA PHE A 125 3.97 14.37 1.76
C PHE A 125 5.02 13.28 1.94
N ALA A 126 4.83 12.13 1.28
CA ALA A 126 5.78 11.03 1.30
C ALA A 126 7.14 11.42 0.70
N GLN A 127 7.15 12.15 -0.42
CA GLN A 127 8.36 12.68 -1.04
C GLN A 127 9.07 13.67 -0.13
N ALA A 128 8.35 14.62 0.46
CA ALA A 128 8.93 15.58 1.41
C ALA A 128 9.57 14.88 2.61
N LEU A 129 8.93 13.85 3.18
CA LEU A 129 9.51 13.02 4.25
C LEU A 129 10.71 12.20 3.76
N ARG A 130 10.69 11.69 2.53
CA ARG A 130 11.85 10.96 1.98
C ARG A 130 13.07 11.87 1.88
N HIS A 131 12.90 13.14 1.54
CA HIS A 131 14.00 14.10 1.48
C HIS A 131 14.61 14.44 2.84
N THR A 132 13.90 14.18 3.95
CA THR A 132 14.42 14.44 5.31
C THR A 132 15.25 13.28 5.84
N VAL A 133 15.27 12.13 5.16
CA VAL A 133 16.10 10.98 5.55
C VAL A 133 17.55 11.26 5.16
N THR A 134 18.45 11.34 6.14
CA THR A 134 19.87 11.65 5.92
C THR A 134 20.78 10.43 5.95
N ASP A 135 20.36 9.36 6.62
CA ASP A 135 21.13 8.12 6.71
C ASP A 135 21.28 7.46 5.33
N PRO A 136 22.51 7.27 4.81
CA PRO A 136 22.73 6.71 3.47
C PRO A 136 22.14 5.31 3.30
N ALA A 137 22.27 4.45 4.30
CA ALA A 137 21.74 3.09 4.22
C ALA A 137 20.20 3.11 4.14
N LEU A 138 19.52 3.98 4.87
CA LEU A 138 18.07 4.15 4.77
C LEU A 138 17.64 4.84 3.47
N ARG A 139 18.42 5.79 2.96
CA ARG A 139 18.16 6.47 1.69
C ARG A 139 18.28 5.56 0.47
N ASP A 140 19.09 4.52 0.55
CA ASP A 140 19.30 3.58 -0.54
C ASP A 140 18.28 2.43 -0.53
N LEU A 141 17.46 2.31 0.52
CA LEU A 141 16.39 1.32 0.56
C LEU A 141 15.25 1.68 -0.42
N PRO A 142 14.68 0.66 -1.10
CA PRO A 142 13.49 0.85 -1.92
C PRO A 142 12.31 1.30 -1.06
N LEU A 143 11.40 2.08 -1.65
CA LEU A 143 10.15 2.50 -0.99
C LEU A 143 9.07 1.40 -0.98
N THR A 144 9.46 0.17 -1.32
CA THR A 144 8.61 -1.00 -1.41
C THR A 144 8.63 -1.75 -0.08
N GLY A 145 7.58 -1.57 0.71
CA GLY A 145 7.35 -2.25 1.99
C GLY A 145 6.06 -3.07 2.03
N ALA A 146 5.20 -2.97 1.02
CA ALA A 146 3.94 -3.72 0.94
C ALA A 146 3.71 -4.30 -0.46
N VAL A 147 2.91 -5.36 -0.54
CA VAL A 147 2.67 -6.14 -1.77
C VAL A 147 1.96 -5.31 -2.84
N ASP A 148 1.03 -4.44 -2.43
CA ASP A 148 0.26 -3.55 -3.31
C ASP A 148 1.12 -2.48 -4.00
N GLN A 149 2.34 -2.22 -3.52
CA GLN A 149 3.23 -1.24 -4.15
C GLN A 149 3.95 -1.76 -5.40
N TRP A 150 3.98 -3.08 -5.63
CA TRP A 150 4.67 -3.68 -6.78
C TRP A 150 3.83 -4.73 -7.51
N ALA A 151 2.68 -5.14 -6.95
CA ALA A 151 1.73 -6.01 -7.61
C ALA A 151 0.35 -5.33 -7.71
N ASP A 152 0.02 -4.85 -8.90
CA ASP A 152 -1.34 -4.39 -9.25
C ASP A 152 -2.22 -5.59 -9.63
N ASN A 153 -2.46 -6.48 -8.65
CA ASN A 153 -3.27 -7.68 -8.84
C ASN A 153 -4.31 -7.80 -7.72
N THR A 154 -5.55 -7.46 -8.05
CA THR A 154 -6.68 -7.50 -7.13
C THR A 154 -6.91 -8.88 -6.52
N ASP A 155 -6.70 -9.98 -7.28
CA ASP A 155 -6.87 -11.34 -6.77
C ASP A 155 -5.82 -11.65 -5.68
N LEU A 156 -4.57 -11.26 -5.91
CA LEU A 156 -3.49 -11.38 -4.91
C LEU A 156 -3.80 -10.56 -3.66
N LEU A 157 -4.25 -9.31 -3.83
CA LEU A 157 -4.57 -8.41 -2.72
C LEU A 157 -5.81 -8.84 -1.93
N GLY A 158 -6.65 -9.72 -2.50
CA GLY A 158 -7.78 -10.36 -1.81
C GLY A 158 -7.40 -11.56 -0.96
N LEU A 159 -6.14 -12.02 -0.96
CA LEU A 159 -5.68 -13.24 -0.29
C LEU A 159 -4.65 -12.90 0.80
N PRO A 160 -5.06 -12.75 2.08
CA PRO A 160 -4.16 -12.38 3.18
C PRO A 160 -2.92 -13.27 3.29
N GLU A 161 -3.08 -14.59 3.14
CA GLU A 161 -1.96 -15.55 3.19
C GLU A 161 -0.94 -15.32 2.07
N ALA A 162 -1.41 -14.94 0.88
CA ALA A 162 -0.52 -14.66 -0.24
C ALA A 162 0.22 -13.33 -0.06
N ILE A 163 -0.43 -12.33 0.55
CA ILE A 163 0.20 -11.06 0.94
C ILE A 163 1.32 -11.30 1.96
N TYR A 164 1.05 -12.06 3.02
CA TYR A 164 2.05 -12.35 4.05
C TYR A 164 3.22 -13.16 3.49
N GLY A 165 2.94 -14.23 2.72
CA GLY A 165 3.98 -15.01 2.07
C GLY A 165 4.88 -14.19 1.13
N ALA A 166 4.30 -13.28 0.36
CA ALA A 166 5.07 -12.39 -0.51
C ALA A 166 5.91 -11.38 0.30
N THR A 167 5.38 -10.86 1.41
CA THR A 167 6.11 -9.94 2.31
C THR A 167 7.27 -10.64 3.03
N ASP A 168 7.09 -11.91 3.44
CA ASP A 168 8.14 -12.68 4.10
C ASP A 168 9.31 -12.99 3.17
N VAL A 169 9.02 -13.28 1.89
CA VAL A 169 10.07 -13.44 0.86
C VAL A 169 10.83 -12.13 0.66
N LEU A 170 10.13 -11.00 0.56
CA LEU A 170 10.76 -9.68 0.36
C LEU A 170 11.61 -9.24 1.55
N THR A 171 11.20 -9.59 2.77
CA THR A 171 11.90 -9.19 3.99
C THR A 171 12.92 -10.22 4.47
N GLY A 172 13.13 -11.31 3.72
CA GLY A 172 14.06 -12.38 4.07
C GLY A 172 13.67 -13.16 5.32
N ARG A 173 12.39 -13.15 5.69
CA ARG A 173 11.83 -13.88 6.84
C ARG A 173 11.43 -15.31 6.52
N ALA A 174 11.29 -15.64 5.23
CA ALA A 174 11.10 -16.99 4.76
C ALA A 174 12.45 -17.74 4.74
N GLY A 175 12.82 -18.33 5.88
CA GLY A 175 13.98 -19.21 6.05
C GLY A 175 13.66 -20.35 7.01
#